data_AF-A0A4U6T9V9-F1
#
_entry.id   AF-A0A4U6T9V9-F1
#
_cell.length_a   1.000
_cell.length_b   1.000
_cell.length_c   1.000
_cell.angle_alpha   90.00
_cell.angle_beta   90.00
_cell.angle_gamma   90.00
#
_symmetry.space_group_name_H-M   'P 1'
#
loop_
_entity.id
_entity.type
_entity.pdbx_description
1 polymer ?
#
loop_
_entity_poly.entity_id
_entity_poly.type
_entity_poly.pdbx_seq_one_letter_code
_entity_poly.pdbx_strand_id
1 'polypeptide(L)'
;MPLGAAEACCWEAPCAAAQPQEDNTFLRWIIGGDDGSSAVMDHIPASSAHQPLPSLPPLDTPPPPNFALKPNAEAEAEAANDDTTAALAVEQLAEAATLAEAGDVLGARETLLAMAPDIGAPGTPLLRSALYLKDALRVALSGSSSSANPNSVVLIKKLGAYKAFSEISPVLQFAHFTCVQAVLDHLAAAACIHVLDLDIGVGDQWASLMHELARRRPGAALKVTALVSGTASLELQLVHDNLSSFAAETRVQFRFAALNLDAVNPAELLAIAAGEGEAIAVHLPAGSVRGPVLELVRRLGAKLVVSVDRGCDRGELPFAAHLLQAFQWCASMLESMDAVVGAGSDVIERLVIQPRVESCVLRRYRAAANGEKTPPWRAMLASAGFVPVPASSFAEAQADSLVKKVPVRGFRVQKRGAGELVLHWQRGELLSVSAWRLTSSS
;
A
#
# COMPACT_ATOMS: atom_id res chain seq x y z
N MET A 1 23.35 -51.53 26.55
CA MET A 1 22.88 -50.35 27.30
C MET A 1 22.78 -49.18 26.33
N PRO A 2 21.58 -48.63 26.09
CA PRO A 2 21.38 -47.46 25.24
C PRO A 2 21.27 -46.17 26.07
N LEU A 3 21.67 -45.04 25.47
CA LEU A 3 21.46 -43.64 25.91
C LEU A 3 21.17 -42.87 24.60
N GLY A 4 20.19 -42.01 24.43
CA GLY A 4 19.11 -41.47 25.25
C GLY A 4 18.35 -40.50 24.32
N ALA A 5 17.02 -40.50 24.40
CA ALA A 5 16.10 -39.87 23.45
C ALA A 5 16.20 -38.33 23.41
N ALA A 6 15.88 -37.76 22.24
CA ALA A 6 15.66 -36.33 22.05
C ALA A 6 14.43 -35.87 22.84
N GLU A 7 14.59 -34.84 23.67
CA GLU A 7 13.50 -34.18 24.39
C GLU A 7 12.62 -33.40 23.40
N ALA A 8 11.35 -33.78 23.36
CA ALA A 8 10.29 -33.00 22.76
C ALA A 8 9.97 -31.82 23.69
N CYS A 9 10.16 -30.59 23.23
CA CYS A 9 9.63 -29.41 23.93
C CYS A 9 8.11 -29.35 23.77
N CYS A 10 7.39 -29.95 24.73
CA CYS A 10 6.03 -29.54 25.06
C CYS A 10 6.09 -28.11 25.63
N TRP A 11 5.50 -27.14 24.95
CA TRP A 11 5.13 -25.88 25.59
C TRP A 11 3.62 -25.88 25.80
N GLU A 12 3.23 -25.88 27.06
CA GLU A 12 1.84 -25.78 27.50
C GLU A 12 1.24 -24.44 27.07
N ALA A 13 -0.06 -24.45 26.75
CA ALA A 13 -0.83 -23.23 26.50
C ALA A 13 -0.84 -22.35 27.77
N PRO A 14 -0.67 -21.01 27.67
CA PRO A 14 -0.78 -20.16 28.84
C PRO A 14 -2.23 -20.14 29.34
N CYS A 15 -2.42 -20.47 30.61
CA CYS A 15 -3.65 -20.18 31.35
C CYS A 15 -4.02 -18.70 31.18
N ALA A 16 -5.30 -18.45 30.92
CA ALA A 16 -5.89 -17.12 30.79
C ALA A 16 -5.69 -16.30 32.09
N ALA A 17 -4.67 -15.46 32.10
CA ALA A 17 -4.61 -14.29 32.98
C ALA A 17 -5.19 -13.11 32.21
N ALA A 18 -6.28 -12.53 32.72
CA ALA A 18 -6.88 -11.33 32.14
C ALA A 18 -5.85 -10.19 32.15
N GLN A 19 -5.28 -9.91 30.98
CA GLN A 19 -4.51 -8.70 30.74
C GLN A 19 -5.46 -7.51 30.62
N PRO A 20 -5.03 -6.28 31.00
CA PRO A 20 -5.85 -5.09 30.80
C PRO A 20 -6.19 -4.97 29.32
N GLN A 21 -7.48 -4.77 29.05
CA GLN A 21 -8.05 -4.70 27.71
C GLN A 21 -7.49 -3.48 26.98
N GLU A 22 -6.41 -3.68 26.22
CA GLU A 22 -5.94 -2.70 25.24
C GLU A 22 -6.99 -2.63 24.12
N ASP A 23 -7.56 -1.44 23.95
CA ASP A 23 -8.70 -1.19 23.09
C ASP A 23 -8.25 -1.29 21.62
N ASN A 24 -8.68 -2.35 20.91
CA ASN A 24 -8.40 -2.55 19.47
C ASN A 24 -9.16 -1.57 18.56
N THR A 25 -9.59 -0.42 19.09
CA THR A 25 -10.33 0.63 18.39
C THR A 25 -9.61 1.06 17.13
N PHE A 26 -8.27 1.11 17.12
CA PHE A 26 -7.50 1.51 15.94
C PHE A 26 -7.70 0.55 14.76
N LEU A 27 -7.56 -0.77 14.97
CA LEU A 27 -7.75 -1.75 13.91
C LEU A 27 -9.22 -1.84 13.50
N ARG A 28 -10.16 -1.86 14.47
CA ARG A 28 -11.59 -1.81 14.15
C ARG A 28 -11.95 -0.60 13.31
N TRP A 29 -11.40 0.56 13.66
CA TRP A 29 -11.63 1.80 12.94
C TRP A 29 -11.09 1.74 11.51
N ILE A 30 -9.86 1.23 11.29
CA ILE A 30 -9.32 1.06 9.94
C ILE A 30 -10.17 0.07 9.10
N ILE A 31 -10.70 -0.98 9.73
CA ILE A 31 -11.56 -1.98 9.06
C ILE A 31 -12.98 -1.43 8.81
N GLY A 32 -13.36 -0.30 9.43
CA GLY A 32 -14.68 0.32 9.29
C GLY A 32 -15.76 -0.23 10.24
N GLY A 33 -15.35 -0.75 11.40
CA GLY A 33 -16.19 -1.48 12.35
C GLY A 33 -17.12 -0.65 13.25
N ASP A 34 -16.82 0.63 13.54
CA ASP A 34 -17.61 1.39 14.54
C ASP A 34 -18.56 2.45 13.95
N ASP A 35 -18.32 2.94 12.73
CA ASP A 35 -19.08 4.09 12.18
C ASP A 35 -19.73 3.77 10.83
N GLY A 36 -20.75 2.91 10.78
CA GLY A 36 -21.63 2.74 9.60
C GLY A 36 -20.97 2.29 8.28
N SER A 37 -19.64 2.12 8.25
CA SER A 37 -18.87 1.61 7.11
C SER A 37 -19.09 0.11 6.90
N SER A 38 -19.67 -0.61 7.87
CA SER A 38 -20.25 -1.96 7.67
C SER A 38 -21.19 -2.00 6.45
N ALA A 39 -21.87 -0.89 6.13
CA ALA A 39 -22.73 -0.80 4.96
C ALA A 39 -21.98 -0.84 3.61
N VAL A 40 -20.63 -0.84 3.55
CA VAL A 40 -19.90 -1.16 2.30
C VAL A 40 -19.95 -2.66 2.02
N MET A 41 -19.91 -3.48 3.08
CA MET A 41 -19.83 -4.94 2.97
C MET A 41 -21.19 -5.62 2.94
N ASP A 42 -22.25 -4.97 3.43
CA ASP A 42 -23.50 -5.67 3.75
C ASP A 42 -24.57 -5.68 2.63
N HIS A 43 -24.46 -4.91 1.54
CA HIS A 43 -25.47 -4.93 0.47
C HIS A 43 -24.90 -4.81 -0.95
N ILE A 44 -24.56 -5.94 -1.56
CA ILE A 44 -24.55 -6.11 -3.03
C ILE A 44 -25.64 -7.13 -3.36
N PRO A 45 -26.82 -6.72 -3.88
CA PRO A 45 -27.85 -7.67 -4.25
C PRO A 45 -27.37 -8.52 -5.44
N ALA A 46 -27.62 -9.82 -5.37
CA ALA A 46 -27.40 -10.74 -6.49
C ALA A 46 -28.24 -10.31 -7.69
N SER A 47 -27.61 -10.29 -8.87
CA SER A 47 -28.21 -9.93 -10.15
C SER A 47 -29.48 -10.76 -10.44
N SER A 48 -30.59 -10.08 -10.72
CA SER A 48 -31.71 -10.66 -11.49
C SER A 48 -32.40 -9.58 -12.34
N ALA A 49 -33.10 -10.06 -13.36
CA ALA A 49 -33.35 -9.43 -14.65
C ALA A 49 -34.27 -8.18 -14.66
N HIS A 50 -34.15 -7.44 -15.77
CA HIS A 50 -34.99 -6.32 -16.22
C HIS A 50 -36.47 -6.35 -15.80
N GLN A 51 -36.92 -5.27 -15.14
CA GLN A 51 -38.28 -4.75 -15.26
C GLN A 51 -38.27 -3.21 -15.23
N PRO A 52 -39.13 -2.52 -16.02
CA PRO A 52 -39.17 -1.06 -16.07
C PRO A 52 -39.93 -0.48 -14.87
N LEU A 53 -39.37 0.56 -14.25
CA LEU A 53 -39.98 1.31 -13.14
C LEU A 53 -41.14 2.20 -13.62
N PRO A 54 -42.21 2.39 -12.81
CA PRO A 54 -43.28 3.32 -13.11
C PRO A 54 -42.86 4.77 -12.87
N SER A 55 -43.34 5.68 -13.72
CA SER A 55 -43.10 7.13 -13.67
C SER A 55 -43.72 7.77 -12.43
N LEU A 56 -42.88 8.43 -11.61
CA LEU A 56 -43.31 9.30 -10.50
C LEU A 56 -43.59 10.73 -11.00
N PRO A 57 -44.51 11.47 -10.35
CA PRO A 57 -44.86 12.85 -10.74
C PRO A 57 -43.75 13.84 -10.39
N PRO A 58 -43.68 15.01 -11.04
CA PRO A 58 -42.61 15.98 -10.81
C PRO A 58 -42.74 16.61 -9.42
N LEU A 59 -41.65 16.55 -8.64
CA LEU A 59 -41.47 17.40 -7.47
C LEU A 59 -40.97 18.77 -7.94
N ASP A 60 -41.77 19.81 -7.72
CA ASP A 60 -41.33 21.20 -7.81
C ASP A 60 -40.32 21.49 -6.69
N THR A 61 -39.03 21.36 -7.02
CA THR A 61 -37.95 21.93 -6.20
C THR A 61 -37.66 23.35 -6.70
N PRO A 62 -37.58 24.38 -5.83
CA PRO A 62 -37.15 25.70 -6.24
C PRO A 62 -35.70 25.65 -6.76
N PRO A 63 -35.31 26.49 -7.75
CA PRO A 63 -33.94 26.48 -8.25
C PRO A 63 -32.97 26.86 -7.11
N PRO A 64 -31.78 26.25 -7.06
CA PRO A 64 -30.78 26.61 -6.07
C PRO A 64 -30.40 28.09 -6.24
N PRO A 65 -30.04 28.79 -5.14
CA PRO A 65 -29.56 30.16 -5.23
C PRO A 65 -28.30 30.18 -6.10
N ASN A 66 -28.32 31.02 -7.13
CA ASN A 66 -27.20 31.24 -8.02
C ASN A 66 -26.09 31.99 -7.27
N PHE A 67 -25.25 31.26 -6.53
CA PHE A 67 -23.99 31.78 -6.00
C PHE A 67 -22.99 31.88 -7.15
N ALA A 68 -23.14 32.91 -7.97
CA ALA A 68 -22.06 33.36 -8.83
C ALA A 68 -20.97 33.97 -7.93
N LEU A 69 -20.05 33.13 -7.46
CA LEU A 69 -18.77 33.59 -6.94
C LEU A 69 -18.08 34.36 -8.08
N LYS A 70 -17.91 35.67 -7.89
CA LYS A 70 -17.06 36.46 -8.80
C LYS A 70 -15.63 35.91 -8.69
N PRO A 71 -14.92 35.68 -9.80
CA PRO A 71 -13.51 35.31 -9.74
C PRO A 71 -12.73 36.40 -8.99
N ASN A 72 -11.96 35.98 -7.98
CA ASN A 72 -11.05 36.87 -7.27
C ASN A 72 -9.75 36.95 -8.08
N ALA A 73 -9.52 38.08 -8.75
CA ALA A 73 -8.35 38.29 -9.60
C ALA A 73 -7.01 38.13 -8.84
N GLU A 74 -6.99 38.37 -7.53
CA GLU A 74 -5.79 38.17 -6.70
C GLU A 74 -5.47 36.67 -6.50
N ALA A 75 -6.50 35.83 -6.26
CA ALA A 75 -6.32 34.38 -6.13
C ALA A 75 -5.94 33.72 -7.47
N GLU A 76 -6.46 34.23 -8.59
CA GLU A 76 -6.08 33.76 -9.93
C GLU A 76 -4.64 34.17 -10.29
N ALA A 77 -4.19 35.36 -9.86
CA ALA A 77 -2.82 35.81 -10.07
C ALA A 77 -1.80 35.05 -9.21
N GLU A 78 -2.14 34.76 -7.94
CA GLU A 78 -1.32 33.91 -7.06
C GLU A 78 -1.21 32.48 -7.60
N ALA A 79 -2.33 31.87 -8.03
CA ALA A 79 -2.32 30.54 -8.64
C ALA A 79 -1.49 30.49 -9.93
N ALA A 80 -1.57 31.51 -10.79
CA ALA A 80 -0.77 31.60 -12.02
C ALA A 80 0.74 31.75 -11.73
N ASN A 81 1.10 32.46 -10.66
CA ASN A 81 2.49 32.59 -10.21
C ASN A 81 3.01 31.25 -9.64
N ASP A 82 2.19 30.54 -8.88
CA ASP A 82 2.53 29.23 -8.34
C ASP A 82 2.68 28.16 -9.43
N ASP A 83 1.84 28.18 -10.47
CA ASP A 83 1.95 27.28 -11.62
C ASP A 83 3.23 27.53 -12.42
N THR A 84 3.61 28.80 -12.61
CA THR A 84 4.88 29.16 -13.26
C THR A 84 6.08 28.70 -12.42
N THR A 85 6.00 28.87 -11.11
CA THR A 85 7.04 28.43 -10.17
C THR A 85 7.16 26.90 -10.16
N ALA A 86 6.03 26.20 -10.17
CA ALA A 86 6.00 24.74 -10.24
C ALA A 86 6.60 24.22 -11.55
N ALA A 87 6.28 24.84 -12.69
CA ALA A 87 6.84 24.45 -13.98
C ALA A 87 8.38 24.57 -13.99
N LEU A 88 8.92 25.69 -13.50
CA LEU A 88 10.36 25.89 -13.37
C LEU A 88 11.00 24.85 -12.43
N ALA A 89 10.37 24.56 -11.29
CA ALA A 89 10.87 23.56 -10.35
C ALA A 89 10.91 22.16 -10.97
N VAL A 90 9.92 21.80 -11.81
CA VAL A 90 9.90 20.53 -12.53
C VAL A 90 11.00 20.45 -13.59
N GLU A 91 11.25 21.53 -14.32
CA GLU A 91 12.34 21.59 -15.31
C GLU A 91 13.70 21.41 -14.65
N GLN A 92 13.97 22.15 -13.56
CA GLN A 92 15.21 22.03 -12.79
C GLN A 92 15.37 20.64 -12.16
N LEU A 93 14.29 20.04 -11.68
CA LEU A 93 14.29 18.68 -11.15
C LEU A 93 14.62 17.65 -12.24
N ALA A 94 14.07 17.81 -13.44
CA ALA A 94 14.35 16.96 -14.58
C ALA A 94 15.82 17.08 -15.00
N GLU A 95 16.36 18.30 -15.08
CA GLU A 95 17.77 18.56 -15.36
C GLU A 95 18.68 17.88 -14.32
N ALA A 96 18.42 18.10 -13.03
CA ALA A 96 19.19 17.46 -11.96
C ALA A 96 19.17 15.93 -12.05
N ALA A 97 18.02 15.35 -12.41
CA ALA A 97 17.91 13.90 -12.58
C ALA A 97 18.71 13.38 -13.79
N THR A 98 18.76 14.13 -14.90
CA THR A 98 19.60 13.78 -16.06
C THR A 98 21.09 13.86 -15.75
N LEU A 99 21.52 14.88 -14.99
CA LEU A 99 22.90 15.02 -14.52
C LEU A 99 23.28 13.86 -13.59
N ALA A 100 22.40 13.53 -12.64
CA ALA A 100 22.60 12.40 -11.74
C ALA A 100 22.69 11.05 -12.49
N GLU A 101 21.84 10.84 -13.50
CA GLU A 101 21.88 9.64 -14.36
C GLU A 101 23.17 9.56 -15.19
N ALA A 102 23.67 10.69 -15.67
CA ALA A 102 24.94 10.78 -16.39
C ALA A 102 26.18 10.61 -15.48
N GLY A 103 25.99 10.55 -14.16
CA GLY A 103 27.06 10.47 -13.17
C GLY A 103 27.63 11.83 -12.75
N ASP A 104 27.09 12.95 -13.23
CA ASP A 104 27.45 14.29 -12.79
C ASP A 104 26.72 14.65 -11.49
N VAL A 105 27.22 14.07 -10.39
CA VAL A 105 26.67 14.29 -9.04
C VAL A 105 26.84 15.74 -8.58
N LEU A 106 27.90 16.43 -9.01
CA LEU A 106 28.14 17.81 -8.60
C LEU A 106 27.17 18.76 -9.31
N GLY A 107 27.05 18.66 -10.64
CA GLY A 107 26.08 19.43 -11.41
C GLY A 107 24.65 19.21 -10.91
N ALA A 108 24.26 17.94 -10.66
CA ALA A 108 22.95 17.64 -10.10
C ALA A 108 22.70 18.35 -8.76
N ARG A 109 23.70 18.38 -7.87
CA ARG A 109 23.59 19.06 -6.57
C ARG A 109 23.49 20.58 -6.72
N GLU A 110 24.25 21.17 -7.64
CA GLU A 110 24.19 22.61 -7.93
C GLU A 110 22.80 23.01 -8.47
N THR A 111 22.24 22.24 -9.41
CA THR A 111 20.89 22.46 -9.92
C THR A 111 19.85 22.38 -8.80
N LEU A 112 19.94 21.38 -7.90
CA LEU A 112 19.01 21.26 -6.76
C LEU A 112 19.14 22.41 -5.75
N LEU A 113 20.35 22.96 -5.56
CA LEU A 113 20.57 24.12 -4.70
C LEU A 113 19.98 25.40 -5.31
N ALA A 114 19.99 25.51 -6.64
CA ALA A 114 19.41 26.64 -7.37
C ALA A 114 17.88 26.62 -7.44
N MET A 115 17.24 25.47 -7.22
CA MET A 115 15.77 25.38 -7.10
C MET A 115 15.28 26.23 -5.92
N ALA A 116 14.22 27.01 -6.15
CA ALA A 116 13.64 27.94 -5.18
C ALA A 116 13.47 27.31 -3.77
N PRO A 117 13.72 28.09 -2.70
CA PRO A 117 13.54 27.61 -1.33
C PRO A 117 12.05 27.38 -1.02
N ASP A 118 11.80 26.56 0.00
CA ASP A 118 10.48 26.25 0.54
C ASP A 118 9.74 27.55 0.89
N ILE A 119 8.73 27.92 0.08
CA ILE A 119 7.94 29.14 0.29
C ILE A 119 6.87 28.76 1.31
N GLY A 120 6.90 29.36 2.49
CA GLY A 120 6.14 28.95 3.68
C GLY A 120 4.60 29.04 3.64
N ALA A 121 3.97 29.01 2.47
CA ALA A 121 2.54 28.75 2.27
C ALA A 121 2.37 27.35 1.62
N PRO A 122 1.25 26.64 1.81
CA PRO A 122 1.11 25.33 1.16
C PRO A 122 1.01 25.55 -0.35
N GLY A 123 2.14 25.45 -1.04
CA GLY A 123 2.22 25.61 -2.49
C GLY A 123 1.37 24.56 -3.20
N THR A 124 1.17 24.75 -4.50
CA THR A 124 0.40 23.80 -5.32
C THR A 124 0.90 22.36 -5.16
N PRO A 125 0.03 21.34 -5.32
CA PRO A 125 0.45 19.93 -5.34
C PRO A 125 1.67 19.65 -6.22
N LEU A 126 1.78 20.36 -7.36
CA LEU A 126 2.92 20.27 -8.26
C LEU A 126 4.20 20.81 -7.61
N LEU A 127 4.17 22.01 -7.02
CA LEU A 127 5.33 22.59 -6.36
C LEU A 127 5.79 21.74 -5.17
N ARG A 128 4.86 21.32 -4.31
CA ARG A 128 5.18 20.44 -3.16
C ARG A 128 5.78 19.11 -3.60
N SER A 129 5.24 18.51 -4.67
CA SER A 129 5.79 17.29 -5.25
C SER A 129 7.22 17.49 -5.76
N ALA A 130 7.50 18.61 -6.44
CA ALA A 130 8.84 18.93 -6.92
C ALA A 130 9.83 19.08 -5.76
N LEU A 131 9.42 19.71 -4.66
CA LEU A 131 10.24 19.88 -3.45
C LEU A 131 10.51 18.53 -2.75
N TYR A 132 9.51 17.66 -2.61
CA TYR A 132 9.70 16.32 -2.05
C TYR A 132 10.65 15.46 -2.89
N LEU A 133 10.54 15.54 -4.22
CA LEU A 133 11.46 14.83 -5.11
C LEU A 133 12.87 15.43 -5.11
N LYS A 134 13.00 16.77 -4.99
CA LYS A 134 14.28 17.45 -4.78
C LYS A 134 14.98 16.93 -3.53
N ASP A 135 14.26 16.82 -2.41
CA ASP A 135 14.82 16.28 -1.16
C ASP A 135 15.20 14.80 -1.28
N ALA A 136 14.33 14.00 -1.89
CA ALA A 136 14.61 12.58 -2.13
C ALA A 136 15.86 12.38 -3.00
N LEU A 137 16.01 13.16 -4.07
CA LEU A 137 17.19 13.12 -4.93
C LEU A 137 18.44 13.58 -4.19
N ARG A 138 18.35 14.66 -3.40
CA ARG A 138 19.45 15.17 -2.57
C ARG A 138 19.95 14.12 -1.57
N VAL A 139 19.03 13.40 -0.92
CA VAL A 139 19.38 12.27 -0.02
C VAL A 139 20.07 11.16 -0.81
N ALA A 140 19.53 10.77 -1.96
CA ALA A 140 20.12 9.73 -2.81
C ALA A 140 21.56 10.07 -3.24
N LEU A 141 21.81 11.31 -3.65
CA LEU A 141 23.13 11.81 -4.06
C LEU A 141 24.13 11.92 -2.88
N SER A 142 23.65 12.05 -1.65
CA SER A 142 24.51 12.18 -0.47
C SER A 142 25.07 10.84 0.04
N GLY A 143 24.53 9.70 -0.42
CA GLY A 143 24.93 8.37 0.04
C GLY A 143 24.50 8.02 1.48
N SER A 144 24.02 9.00 2.24
CA SER A 144 23.55 8.83 3.62
C SER A 144 22.18 8.17 3.67
N SER A 145 22.09 6.94 4.17
CA SER A 145 20.83 6.41 4.70
C SER A 145 20.69 6.84 6.15
N SER A 146 19.77 7.75 6.44
CA SER A 146 19.31 8.00 7.80
C SER A 146 18.42 6.83 8.25
N SER A 147 19.03 5.73 8.68
CA SER A 147 18.34 4.66 9.40
C SER A 147 18.34 4.97 10.90
N ALA A 148 17.65 6.04 11.29
CA ALA A 148 17.37 6.25 12.70
C ALA A 148 16.23 5.30 13.10
N ASN A 149 16.47 4.45 14.11
CA ASN A 149 15.37 3.68 14.70
C ASN A 149 14.35 4.69 15.25
N PRO A 150 13.10 4.68 14.78
CA PRO A 150 12.10 5.61 15.25
C PRO A 150 11.88 5.38 16.74
N ASN A 151 11.99 6.44 17.54
CA ASN A 151 11.56 6.38 18.93
C ASN A 151 10.02 6.25 18.98
N SER A 152 9.48 5.91 20.16
CA SER A 152 8.04 5.71 20.35
C SER A 152 7.19 6.91 19.93
N VAL A 153 7.69 8.14 20.12
CA VAL A 153 6.98 9.37 19.74
C VAL A 153 6.83 9.49 18.22
N VAL A 154 7.89 9.19 17.46
CA VAL A 154 7.84 9.20 15.99
C VAL A 154 6.88 8.13 15.48
N LEU A 155 6.88 6.94 16.09
CA LEU A 155 5.95 5.87 15.73
C LEU A 155 4.49 6.27 15.97
N ILE A 156 4.15 6.85 17.12
CA ILE A 156 2.78 7.32 17.42
C ILE A 156 2.32 8.36 16.39
N LYS A 157 3.19 9.33 16.04
CA LYS A 157 2.86 10.32 15.01
C LYS A 157 2.63 9.67 13.64
N LYS A 158 3.46 8.69 13.27
CA LYS A 158 3.30 7.92 12.02
C LYS A 158 1.95 7.19 11.98
N LEU A 159 1.56 6.53 13.07
CA LEU A 159 0.26 5.86 13.17
C LEU A 159 -0.91 6.85 13.09
N GLY A 160 -0.81 7.99 13.77
CA GLY A 160 -1.80 9.07 13.67
C GLY A 160 -1.93 9.63 12.25
N ALA A 161 -0.81 9.83 11.55
CA ALA A 161 -0.79 10.26 10.15
C ALA A 161 -1.37 9.21 9.20
N TYR A 162 -1.06 7.94 9.43
CA TYR A 162 -1.62 6.83 8.67
C TYR A 162 -3.15 6.76 8.85
N LYS A 163 -3.62 6.91 10.08
CA LYS A 163 -5.05 6.99 10.41
C LYS A 163 -5.73 8.13 9.65
N ALA A 164 -5.19 9.34 9.79
CA ALA A 164 -5.71 10.53 9.13
C ALA A 164 -5.70 10.38 7.59
N PHE A 165 -4.70 9.70 7.03
CA PHE A 165 -4.66 9.40 5.59
C PHE A 165 -5.80 8.47 5.16
N SER A 166 -6.09 7.40 5.91
CA SER A 166 -7.23 6.52 5.61
C SER A 166 -8.60 7.20 5.78
N GLU A 167 -8.71 8.27 6.59
CA GLU A 167 -9.96 9.04 6.73
C GLU A 167 -10.28 9.83 5.46
N ILE A 168 -9.26 10.33 4.78
CA ILE A 168 -9.41 11.29 3.69
C ILE A 168 -9.15 10.69 2.31
N SER A 169 -8.55 9.51 2.23
CA SER A 169 -8.15 8.87 0.97
C SER A 169 -8.54 7.40 0.92
N PRO A 170 -9.17 6.93 -0.18
CA PRO A 170 -9.55 5.52 -0.35
C PRO A 170 -8.36 4.60 -0.66
N VAL A 171 -7.15 5.14 -0.80
CA VAL A 171 -5.95 4.43 -1.28
C VAL A 171 -5.63 3.21 -0.45
N LEU A 172 -5.67 3.34 0.88
CA LEU A 172 -5.37 2.22 1.79
C LEU A 172 -6.47 1.17 1.76
N GLN A 173 -7.74 1.58 1.93
CA GLN A 173 -8.86 0.63 1.91
C GLN A 173 -8.96 -0.11 0.57
N PHE A 174 -8.72 0.58 -0.55
CA PHE A 174 -8.76 -0.04 -1.88
C PHE A 174 -7.69 -1.15 -1.98
N ALA A 175 -6.45 -0.88 -1.55
CA ALA A 175 -5.40 -1.88 -1.55
C ALA A 175 -5.76 -3.08 -0.65
N HIS A 176 -6.15 -2.81 0.59
CA HIS A 176 -6.42 -3.85 1.59
C HIS A 176 -7.63 -4.71 1.20
N PHE A 177 -8.76 -4.10 0.87
CA PHE A 177 -9.99 -4.83 0.55
C PHE A 177 -9.81 -5.66 -0.72
N THR A 178 -9.16 -5.11 -1.75
CA THR A 178 -8.89 -5.87 -2.98
C THR A 178 -7.93 -7.04 -2.70
N CYS A 179 -6.91 -6.84 -1.87
CA CYS A 179 -5.96 -7.90 -1.51
C CYS A 179 -6.64 -9.00 -0.68
N VAL A 180 -7.37 -8.63 0.37
CA VAL A 180 -8.13 -9.56 1.22
C VAL A 180 -9.14 -10.33 0.39
N GLN A 181 -9.86 -9.66 -0.52
CA GLN A 181 -10.84 -10.33 -1.35
C GLN A 181 -10.19 -11.33 -2.32
N ALA A 182 -9.03 -11.02 -2.89
CA ALA A 182 -8.28 -11.98 -3.71
C ALA A 182 -7.86 -13.23 -2.92
N VAL A 183 -7.44 -13.06 -1.65
CA VAL A 183 -7.12 -14.18 -0.76
C VAL A 183 -8.36 -15.01 -0.47
N LEU A 184 -9.50 -14.37 -0.16
CA LEU A 184 -10.76 -15.06 0.13
C LEU A 184 -11.27 -15.83 -1.11
N ASP A 185 -11.23 -15.23 -2.29
CA ASP A 185 -11.72 -15.83 -3.53
C ASP A 185 -10.97 -17.12 -3.89
N HIS A 186 -9.70 -17.25 -3.50
CA HIS A 186 -8.87 -18.38 -3.90
C HIS A 186 -8.53 -19.35 -2.78
N LEU A 187 -8.48 -18.89 -1.53
CA LEU A 187 -7.96 -19.68 -0.42
C LEU A 187 -8.98 -19.89 0.72
N ALA A 188 -10.21 -19.36 0.63
CA ALA A 188 -11.21 -19.51 1.70
C ALA A 188 -11.58 -20.97 2.02
N ALA A 189 -11.36 -21.91 1.08
CA ALA A 189 -11.60 -23.33 1.32
C ALA A 189 -10.60 -23.98 2.28
N ALA A 190 -9.40 -23.38 2.47
CA ALA A 190 -8.36 -23.91 3.33
C ALA A 190 -8.77 -23.84 4.81
N ALA A 191 -8.31 -24.83 5.60
CA ALA A 191 -8.50 -24.81 7.05
C ALA A 191 -7.54 -23.83 7.74
N CYS A 192 -6.36 -23.62 7.15
CA CYS A 192 -5.37 -22.65 7.59
C CYS A 192 -4.85 -21.86 6.38
N ILE A 193 -4.93 -20.54 6.46
CA ILE A 193 -4.29 -19.64 5.48
C ILE A 193 -3.00 -19.13 6.10
N HIS A 194 -1.89 -19.32 5.41
CA HIS A 194 -0.59 -18.76 5.80
C HIS A 194 -0.19 -17.65 4.84
N VAL A 195 -0.18 -16.43 5.36
CA VAL A 195 0.23 -15.24 4.62
C VAL A 195 1.71 -14.95 4.88
N LEU A 196 2.49 -14.87 3.81
CA LEU A 196 3.85 -14.33 3.80
C LEU A 196 3.78 -12.89 3.30
N ASP A 197 4.14 -11.93 4.14
CA ASP A 197 3.98 -10.51 3.82
C ASP A 197 5.33 -9.78 3.78
N LEU A 198 5.66 -9.20 2.61
CA LEU A 198 6.87 -8.40 2.41
C LEU A 198 6.67 -6.90 2.71
N ASP A 199 5.49 -6.51 3.19
CA ASP A 199 5.08 -5.14 3.48
C ASP A 199 3.95 -5.09 4.51
N ILE A 200 4.24 -5.61 5.71
CA ILE A 200 3.28 -5.80 6.79
C ILE A 200 2.59 -4.50 7.26
N GLY A 201 3.22 -3.35 7.02
CA GLY A 201 2.69 -2.03 7.42
C GLY A 201 2.29 -2.00 8.89
N VAL A 202 1.04 -1.63 9.16
CA VAL A 202 0.45 -1.61 10.52
C VAL A 202 -0.39 -2.85 10.85
N GLY A 203 -0.46 -3.84 9.94
CA GLY A 203 -1.19 -5.10 10.12
C GLY A 203 -2.70 -5.05 9.83
N ASP A 204 -3.27 -3.89 9.53
CA ASP A 204 -4.70 -3.66 9.27
C ASP A 204 -5.31 -4.53 8.15
N GLN A 205 -4.54 -4.81 7.09
CA GLN A 205 -4.96 -5.72 6.03
C GLN A 205 -5.30 -7.12 6.57
N TRP A 206 -4.50 -7.65 7.49
CA TRP A 206 -4.71 -9.00 8.02
C TRP A 206 -5.74 -9.04 9.14
N ALA A 207 -5.90 -7.95 9.87
CA ALA A 207 -7.04 -7.80 10.77
C ALA A 207 -8.38 -7.81 9.98
N SER A 208 -8.42 -7.16 8.80
CA SER A 208 -9.58 -7.25 7.89
C SER A 208 -9.86 -8.69 7.43
N LEU A 209 -8.80 -9.46 7.12
CA LEU A 209 -8.94 -10.87 6.77
C LEU A 209 -9.46 -11.72 7.95
N MET A 210 -8.95 -11.49 9.17
CA MET A 210 -9.45 -12.17 10.37
C MET A 210 -10.94 -11.91 10.58
N HIS A 211 -11.38 -10.67 10.42
CA HIS A 211 -12.79 -10.30 10.53
C HIS A 211 -13.67 -11.11 9.55
N GLU A 212 -13.24 -11.21 8.29
CA GLU A 212 -13.98 -11.98 7.28
C GLU A 212 -13.90 -13.49 7.50
N LEU A 213 -12.78 -14.02 7.99
CA LEU A 213 -12.66 -15.43 8.35
C LEU A 213 -13.59 -15.78 9.51
N ALA A 214 -13.65 -14.95 10.57
CA ALA A 214 -14.55 -15.17 11.70
C ALA A 214 -16.02 -15.23 11.26
N ARG A 215 -16.41 -14.40 10.29
CA ARG A 215 -17.79 -14.31 9.79
C ARG A 215 -18.14 -15.41 8.78
N ARG A 216 -17.27 -15.66 7.80
CA ARG A 216 -17.55 -16.55 6.65
C ARG A 216 -17.08 -18.00 6.89
N ARG A 217 -16.07 -18.20 7.75
CA ARG A 217 -15.39 -19.49 7.94
C ARG A 217 -15.01 -19.72 9.42
N PRO A 218 -15.98 -19.84 10.34
CA PRO A 218 -15.69 -20.11 11.74
C PRO A 218 -14.79 -21.35 11.89
N GLY A 219 -13.70 -21.20 12.66
CA GLY A 219 -12.71 -22.27 12.88
C GLY A 219 -11.52 -22.27 11.92
N ALA A 220 -11.53 -21.47 10.86
CA ALA A 220 -10.35 -21.26 10.02
C ALA A 220 -9.23 -20.58 10.83
N ALA A 221 -7.99 -21.02 10.62
CA ALA A 221 -6.81 -20.42 11.21
C ALA A 221 -6.13 -19.45 10.24
N LEU A 222 -5.50 -18.42 10.80
CA LEU A 222 -4.66 -17.47 10.07
C LEU A 222 -3.24 -17.50 10.66
N LYS A 223 -2.25 -17.61 9.78
CA LYS A 223 -0.85 -17.44 10.13
C LYS A 223 -0.29 -16.31 9.30
N VAL A 224 0.46 -15.40 9.92
CA VAL A 224 1.11 -14.29 9.22
C VAL A 224 2.61 -14.36 9.51
N THR A 225 3.43 -14.31 8.46
CA THR A 225 4.88 -14.19 8.57
C THR A 225 5.33 -12.94 7.84
N ALA A 226 5.74 -11.93 8.60
CA ALA A 226 6.30 -10.70 8.07
C ALA A 226 7.77 -10.90 7.68
N LEU A 227 8.10 -10.65 6.41
CA LEU A 227 9.45 -10.67 5.87
C LEU A 227 9.97 -9.23 5.82
N VAL A 228 10.82 -8.87 6.78
CA VAL A 228 11.33 -7.51 6.95
C VAL A 228 12.81 -7.44 6.59
N SER A 229 13.27 -6.32 6.06
CA SER A 229 14.72 -6.04 5.94
C SER A 229 15.19 -5.29 7.18
N GLY A 230 16.28 -5.73 7.79
CA GLY A 230 16.86 -5.12 9.00
C GLY A 230 16.40 -5.74 10.32
N THR A 231 16.71 -5.06 11.43
CA THR A 231 16.45 -5.56 12.79
C THR A 231 14.98 -5.40 13.19
N ALA A 232 14.45 -6.36 13.97
CA ALA A 232 13.12 -6.27 14.55
C ALA A 232 12.93 -4.94 15.30
N SER A 233 11.92 -4.18 14.90
CA SER A 233 11.64 -2.84 15.40
C SER A 233 10.49 -2.85 16.42
N LEU A 234 10.39 -1.78 17.22
CA LEU A 234 9.23 -1.53 18.09
C LEU A 234 7.90 -1.58 17.31
N GLU A 235 7.90 -1.13 16.05
CA GLU A 235 6.75 -1.18 15.15
C GLU A 235 6.27 -2.62 14.92
N LEU A 236 7.18 -3.56 14.73
CA LEU A 236 6.83 -4.97 14.50
C LEU A 236 6.25 -5.66 15.74
N GLN A 237 6.72 -5.29 16.93
CA GLN A 237 6.12 -5.75 18.19
C GLN A 237 4.70 -5.23 18.34
N LEU A 238 4.48 -3.94 18.10
CA LEU A 238 3.15 -3.35 18.13
C LEU A 238 2.18 -4.01 17.14
N VAL A 239 2.65 -4.32 15.92
CA VAL A 239 1.86 -5.06 14.93
C VAL A 239 1.49 -6.46 15.46
N HIS A 240 2.45 -7.17 16.05
CA HIS A 240 2.21 -8.49 16.62
C HIS A 240 1.16 -8.45 17.75
N ASP A 241 1.30 -7.51 18.68
CA ASP A 241 0.40 -7.35 19.82
C ASP A 241 -1.03 -7.00 19.35
N ASN A 242 -1.15 -6.02 18.46
CA ASN A 242 -2.44 -5.61 17.89
C ASN A 242 -3.14 -6.74 17.14
N LEU A 243 -2.42 -7.48 16.28
CA LEU A 243 -2.98 -8.61 15.55
C LEU A 243 -3.39 -9.76 16.47
N SER A 244 -2.59 -10.05 17.50
CA SER A 244 -2.88 -11.10 18.47
C SER A 244 -4.11 -10.77 19.32
N SER A 245 -4.20 -9.51 19.76
CA SER A 245 -5.36 -9.00 20.49
C SER A 245 -6.63 -9.08 19.63
N PHE A 246 -6.57 -8.61 18.38
CA PHE A 246 -7.71 -8.67 17.46
C PHE A 246 -8.15 -10.10 17.12
N ALA A 247 -7.19 -11.03 16.98
CA ALA A 247 -7.48 -12.45 16.78
C ALA A 247 -8.21 -13.07 17.98
N ALA A 248 -7.82 -12.72 19.21
CA ALA A 248 -8.48 -13.18 20.42
C ALA A 248 -9.94 -12.69 20.50
N GLU A 249 -10.19 -11.43 20.14
CA GLU A 249 -11.54 -10.87 20.09
C GLU A 249 -12.43 -11.54 19.04
N THR A 250 -11.88 -11.74 17.83
CA THR A 250 -12.61 -12.37 16.71
C THR A 250 -12.67 -13.89 16.81
N ARG A 251 -11.98 -14.48 17.80
CA ARG A 251 -11.85 -15.94 18.04
C ARG A 251 -11.28 -16.68 16.83
N VAL A 252 -10.39 -16.03 16.08
CA VAL A 252 -9.63 -16.64 15.00
C VAL A 252 -8.36 -17.25 15.57
N GLN A 253 -8.09 -18.52 15.24
CA GLN A 253 -6.82 -19.15 15.62
C GLN A 253 -5.69 -18.45 14.86
N PHE A 254 -4.81 -17.76 15.59
CA PHE A 254 -3.80 -16.91 14.98
C PHE A 254 -2.38 -17.26 15.41
N ARG A 255 -1.44 -17.13 14.47
CA ARG A 255 0.01 -17.17 14.73
C ARG A 255 0.72 -16.09 13.94
N PHE A 256 1.67 -15.41 14.57
CA PHE A 256 2.52 -14.41 13.94
C PHE A 256 3.98 -14.82 14.04
N ALA A 257 4.75 -14.54 13.00
CA ALA A 257 6.20 -14.61 12.99
C ALA A 257 6.76 -13.43 12.20
N ALA A 258 7.99 -13.04 12.53
CA ALA A 258 8.71 -12.06 11.74
C ALA A 258 10.14 -12.56 11.48
N LEU A 259 10.55 -12.46 10.23
CA LEU A 259 11.84 -12.96 9.76
C LEU A 259 12.58 -11.87 9.00
N ASN A 260 13.87 -11.77 9.25
CA ASN A 260 14.74 -10.87 8.52
C ASN A 260 15.08 -11.48 7.16
N LEU A 261 14.52 -10.92 6.08
CA LEU A 261 14.70 -11.42 4.71
C LEU A 261 16.17 -11.47 4.28
N ASP A 262 17.02 -10.59 4.82
CA ASP A 262 18.43 -10.48 4.46
C ASP A 262 19.31 -11.51 5.20
N ALA A 263 18.82 -12.06 6.32
CA ALA A 263 19.56 -12.99 7.17
C ALA A 263 18.91 -14.40 7.26
N VAL A 264 17.66 -14.53 6.83
CA VAL A 264 16.89 -15.76 7.00
C VAL A 264 17.44 -16.88 6.14
N ASN A 265 17.61 -18.05 6.75
CA ASN A 265 17.96 -19.25 6.03
C ASN A 265 16.75 -19.71 5.20
N PRO A 266 16.88 -19.93 3.87
CA PRO A 266 15.78 -20.47 3.07
C PRO A 266 15.16 -21.76 3.62
N ALA A 267 15.93 -22.59 4.33
CA ALA A 267 15.43 -23.79 5.00
C ALA A 267 14.45 -23.48 6.15
N GLU A 268 14.66 -22.38 6.88
CA GLU A 268 13.78 -21.94 7.96
C GLU A 268 12.43 -21.47 7.40
N LEU A 269 12.46 -20.69 6.31
CA LEU A 269 11.23 -20.29 5.60
C LEU A 269 10.45 -21.49 5.09
N LEU A 270 11.15 -22.48 4.51
CA LEU A 270 10.53 -23.71 4.05
C LEU A 270 9.93 -24.53 5.19
N ALA A 271 10.60 -24.61 6.34
CA ALA A 271 10.09 -25.31 7.51
C ALA A 271 8.80 -24.65 8.04
N ILE A 272 8.74 -23.31 8.04
CA ILE A 272 7.53 -22.59 8.42
C ILE A 272 6.42 -22.83 7.40
N ALA A 273 6.73 -22.91 6.11
CA ALA A 273 5.77 -23.20 5.04
C ALA A 273 5.34 -24.67 4.93
N ALA A 274 6.02 -25.60 5.61
CA ALA A 274 5.79 -27.04 5.48
C ALA A 274 4.57 -27.58 6.26
N GLY A 275 3.70 -26.71 6.79
CA GLY A 275 2.51 -27.15 7.51
C GLY A 275 1.56 -27.92 6.58
N GLU A 276 1.30 -29.19 6.91
CA GLU A 276 0.34 -30.01 6.16
C GLU A 276 -1.05 -29.35 6.19
N GLY A 277 -1.62 -29.11 5.00
CA GLY A 277 -2.95 -28.49 4.85
C GLY A 277 -2.99 -26.96 4.93
N GLU A 278 -1.84 -26.28 5.04
CA GLU A 278 -1.77 -24.82 4.96
C GLU A 278 -1.82 -24.33 3.50
N ALA A 279 -2.65 -23.32 3.22
CA ALA A 279 -2.67 -22.64 1.93
C ALA A 279 -1.87 -21.35 2.01
N ILE A 280 -0.77 -21.28 1.25
CA ILE A 280 0.16 -20.15 1.32
C ILE A 280 -0.24 -19.04 0.33
N ALA A 281 -0.45 -17.84 0.86
CA ALA A 281 -0.58 -16.60 0.11
C ALA A 281 0.69 -15.76 0.30
N VAL A 282 1.14 -15.07 -0.74
CA VAL A 282 2.22 -14.08 -0.64
C VAL A 282 1.70 -12.71 -0.99
N HIS A 283 1.86 -11.75 -0.08
CA HIS A 283 1.68 -10.33 -0.36
C HIS A 283 3.04 -9.74 -0.78
N LEU A 284 3.14 -9.35 -2.05
CA LEU A 284 4.40 -8.98 -2.68
C LEU A 284 4.29 -7.61 -3.35
N PRO A 285 4.83 -6.53 -2.76
CA PRO A 285 4.88 -5.23 -3.43
C PRO A 285 5.59 -5.32 -4.78
N ALA A 286 5.09 -4.61 -5.79
CA ALA A 286 5.66 -4.64 -7.14
C ALA A 286 7.16 -4.32 -7.19
N GLY A 287 7.60 -3.33 -6.40
CA GLY A 287 9.02 -2.95 -6.27
C GLY A 287 9.90 -3.98 -5.58
N SER A 288 9.31 -5.00 -4.94
CA SER A 288 10.02 -6.10 -4.29
C SER A 288 10.14 -7.34 -5.19
N VAL A 289 9.51 -7.34 -6.38
CA VAL A 289 9.57 -8.44 -7.34
C VAL A 289 10.98 -8.54 -7.93
N ARG A 290 11.72 -9.56 -7.51
CA ARG A 290 13.09 -9.85 -7.98
C ARG A 290 13.33 -11.35 -8.06
N GLY A 291 14.32 -11.78 -8.87
CA GLY A 291 14.63 -13.19 -9.12
C GLY A 291 14.68 -14.06 -7.85
N PRO A 292 15.51 -13.73 -6.84
CA PRO A 292 15.61 -14.50 -5.59
C PRO A 292 14.30 -14.60 -4.80
N VAL A 293 13.50 -13.53 -4.79
CA VAL A 293 12.19 -13.51 -4.11
C VAL A 293 11.21 -14.41 -4.86
N LEU A 294 11.17 -14.35 -6.19
CA LEU A 294 10.31 -15.22 -7.00
C LEU A 294 10.70 -16.70 -6.87
N GLU A 295 11.99 -17.01 -6.80
CA GLU A 295 12.48 -18.37 -6.55
C GLU A 295 12.02 -18.86 -5.17
N LEU A 296 12.16 -18.03 -4.14
CA LEU A 296 11.66 -18.34 -2.80
C LEU A 296 10.15 -18.62 -2.80
N VAL A 297 9.35 -17.73 -3.39
CA VAL A 297 7.89 -17.87 -3.48
C VAL A 297 7.50 -19.17 -4.19
N ARG A 298 8.22 -19.56 -5.25
CA ARG A 298 8.02 -20.85 -5.94
C ARG A 298 8.36 -22.04 -5.05
N ARG A 299 9.50 -21.99 -4.35
CA ARG A 299 9.96 -23.09 -3.46
C ARG A 299 9.01 -23.31 -2.29
N LEU A 300 8.39 -22.24 -1.79
CA LEU A 300 7.38 -22.31 -0.73
C LEU A 300 6.05 -22.91 -1.23
N GLY A 301 5.88 -23.11 -2.54
CA GLY A 301 4.66 -23.68 -3.09
C GLY A 301 3.44 -22.76 -2.94
N ALA A 302 3.67 -21.43 -2.96
CA ALA A 302 2.62 -20.43 -2.84
C ALA A 302 1.46 -20.69 -3.80
N LYS A 303 0.24 -20.73 -3.26
CA LYS A 303 -0.99 -20.94 -4.04
C LYS A 303 -1.46 -19.65 -4.69
N LEU A 304 -1.18 -18.52 -4.04
CA LEU A 304 -1.56 -17.20 -4.49
C LEU A 304 -0.43 -16.21 -4.22
N VAL A 305 -0.15 -15.34 -5.18
CA VAL A 305 0.65 -14.13 -4.98
C VAL A 305 -0.25 -12.94 -5.28
N VAL A 306 -0.42 -12.04 -4.32
CA VAL A 306 -1.11 -10.77 -4.51
C VAL A 306 -0.06 -9.68 -4.56
N SER A 307 -0.01 -8.97 -5.69
CA SER A 307 0.93 -7.89 -5.93
C SER A 307 0.24 -6.54 -5.88
N VAL A 308 0.82 -5.63 -5.10
CA VAL A 308 0.37 -4.23 -4.99
C VAL A 308 1.42 -3.33 -5.63
N ASP A 309 1.05 -2.69 -6.73
CA ASP A 309 1.85 -1.71 -7.45
C ASP A 309 1.38 -0.32 -7.03
N ARG A 310 2.17 0.35 -6.19
CA ARG A 310 1.84 1.69 -5.69
C ARG A 310 2.10 2.81 -6.69
N GLY A 311 2.37 2.48 -7.95
CA GLY A 311 2.46 3.45 -9.04
C GLY A 311 3.68 4.36 -8.98
N CYS A 312 4.50 4.38 -7.93
CA CYS A 312 5.68 5.24 -7.84
C CYS A 312 7.00 4.51 -8.16
N ASP A 313 7.03 3.17 -8.18
CA ASP A 313 8.23 2.35 -8.34
C ASP A 313 8.21 1.63 -9.71
N ARG A 314 9.07 2.10 -10.63
CA ARG A 314 9.15 1.63 -12.02
C ARG A 314 10.57 1.24 -12.40
N GLY A 315 11.02 0.11 -11.84
CA GLY A 315 12.39 -0.39 -12.01
C GLY A 315 12.85 -0.54 -13.47
N GLU A 316 11.92 -0.70 -14.42
CA GLU A 316 12.23 -0.82 -15.84
C GLU A 316 12.66 0.50 -16.52
N LEU A 317 12.34 1.65 -15.91
CA LEU A 317 12.65 2.96 -16.48
C LEU A 317 14.08 3.38 -16.14
N PRO A 318 14.78 4.13 -17.02
CA PRO A 318 15.97 4.91 -16.63
C PRO A 318 15.69 5.79 -15.40
N PHE A 319 16.74 6.15 -14.65
CA PHE A 319 16.60 6.88 -13.40
C PHE A 319 15.88 8.23 -13.57
N ALA A 320 16.25 9.02 -14.58
CA ALA A 320 15.62 10.32 -14.81
C ALA A 320 14.13 10.19 -15.15
N ALA A 321 13.79 9.23 -16.00
CA ALA A 321 12.40 8.94 -16.37
C ALA A 321 11.58 8.41 -15.17
N HIS A 322 12.19 7.56 -14.34
CA HIS A 322 11.58 7.08 -13.11
C HIS A 322 11.29 8.23 -12.14
N LEU A 323 12.22 9.17 -11.98
CA LEU A 323 12.04 10.31 -11.09
C LEU A 323 10.86 11.20 -11.52
N LEU A 324 10.74 11.49 -12.81
CA LEU A 324 9.58 12.21 -13.37
C LEU A 324 8.26 11.45 -13.17
N GLN A 325 8.30 10.13 -13.28
CA GLN A 325 7.13 9.29 -13.06
C GLN A 325 6.70 9.25 -11.59
N ALA A 326 7.66 9.20 -10.65
CA ALA A 326 7.41 9.34 -9.22
C ALA A 326 6.88 10.74 -8.87
N PHE A 327 7.36 11.79 -9.54
CA PHE A 327 6.82 13.14 -9.43
C PHE A 327 5.34 13.20 -9.84
N GLN A 328 4.98 12.66 -11.01
CA GLN A 328 3.59 12.65 -11.50
C GLN A 328 2.64 11.91 -10.55
N TRP A 329 3.11 10.78 -10.02
CA TRP A 329 2.37 10.05 -8.99
C TRP A 329 2.19 10.89 -7.72
N CYS A 330 3.24 11.55 -7.24
CA CYS A 330 3.18 12.38 -6.03
C CYS A 330 2.19 13.55 -6.22
N ALA A 331 2.24 14.20 -7.38
CA ALA A 331 1.34 15.30 -7.71
C ALA A 331 -0.12 14.84 -7.72
N SER A 332 -0.40 13.69 -8.34
CA SER A 332 -1.75 13.09 -8.36
C SER A 332 -2.23 12.72 -6.95
N MET A 333 -1.34 12.22 -6.09
CA MET A 333 -1.65 11.87 -4.71
C MET A 333 -1.99 13.11 -3.88
N LEU A 334 -1.15 14.16 -3.96
CA LEU A 334 -1.36 15.41 -3.22
C LEU A 334 -2.62 16.14 -3.71
N GLU A 335 -2.86 16.18 -5.02
CA GLU A 335 -4.09 16.75 -5.59
C GLU A 335 -5.33 16.02 -5.08
N SER A 336 -5.27 14.69 -4.95
CA SER A 336 -6.39 13.90 -4.42
C SER A 336 -6.69 14.20 -2.95
N MET A 337 -5.67 14.50 -2.15
CA MET A 337 -5.81 14.87 -0.74
C MET A 337 -6.34 16.29 -0.60
N ASP A 338 -5.77 17.23 -1.35
CA ASP A 338 -6.19 18.64 -1.36
C ASP A 338 -7.65 18.78 -1.77
N ALA A 339 -8.14 17.94 -2.68
CA ALA A 339 -9.55 17.96 -3.07
C ALA A 339 -10.50 17.67 -1.88
N VAL A 340 -10.05 16.90 -0.88
CA VAL A 340 -10.87 16.46 0.27
C VAL A 340 -10.76 17.41 1.45
N VAL A 341 -9.53 17.78 1.85
CA VAL A 341 -9.27 18.56 3.07
C VAL A 341 -8.84 20.00 2.79
N GLY A 342 -8.68 20.40 1.52
CA GLY A 342 -7.97 21.62 1.15
C GLY A 342 -6.46 21.46 1.32
N ALA A 343 -5.70 22.51 1.00
CA ALA A 343 -4.26 22.50 1.19
C ALA A 343 -3.91 22.44 2.69
N GLY A 344 -2.98 21.56 3.10
CA GLY A 344 -2.31 21.69 4.41
C GLY A 344 -2.39 20.51 5.40
N SER A 345 -2.53 19.26 4.97
CA SER A 345 -2.24 18.13 5.89
C SER A 345 -0.74 17.79 5.89
N ASP A 346 0.05 18.75 6.36
CA ASP A 346 1.52 18.68 6.43
C ASP A 346 2.02 17.40 7.13
N VAL A 347 1.27 16.93 8.14
CA VAL A 347 1.60 15.71 8.89
C VAL A 347 1.46 14.45 8.04
N ILE A 348 0.40 14.32 7.24
CA ILE A 348 0.21 13.15 6.36
C ILE A 348 1.30 13.14 5.29
N GLU A 349 1.56 14.30 4.68
CA GLU A 349 2.54 14.41 3.60
C GLU A 349 3.93 14.03 4.09
N ARG A 350 4.38 14.61 5.21
CA ARG A 350 5.71 14.31 5.78
C ARG A 350 5.88 12.90 6.31
N LEU A 351 4.82 12.28 6.85
CA LEU A 351 4.94 10.99 7.55
C LEU A 351 4.45 9.78 6.73
N VAL A 352 3.71 10.00 5.65
CA VAL A 352 3.16 8.92 4.80
C VAL A 352 3.65 9.05 3.36
N ILE A 353 3.53 10.24 2.75
CA ILE A 353 3.80 10.41 1.31
C ILE A 353 5.29 10.59 1.03
N GLN A 354 5.93 11.57 1.67
CA GLN A 354 7.34 11.91 1.48
C GLN A 354 8.28 10.73 1.76
N PRO A 355 8.13 9.94 2.84
CA PRO A 355 9.02 8.79 3.08
C PRO A 355 8.89 7.72 1.99
N ARG A 356 7.69 7.57 1.39
CA ARG A 356 7.46 6.64 0.29
C ARG A 356 8.15 7.11 -1.00
N VAL A 357 8.05 8.39 -1.31
CA VAL A 357 8.76 9.02 -2.44
C VAL A 357 10.27 8.89 -2.26
N GLU A 358 10.79 9.22 -1.07
CA GLU A 358 12.20 9.13 -0.75
C GLU A 358 12.73 7.71 -0.91
N SER A 359 12.05 6.73 -0.31
CA SER A 359 12.42 5.31 -0.41
C SER A 359 12.46 4.85 -1.88
N CYS A 360 11.47 5.28 -2.67
CA CYS A 360 11.37 4.93 -4.07
C CYS A 360 12.55 5.49 -4.90
N VAL A 361 12.82 6.79 -4.79
CA VAL A 361 13.92 7.46 -5.52
C VAL A 361 15.26 6.89 -5.09
N LEU A 362 15.48 6.71 -3.78
CA LEU A 362 16.73 6.18 -3.23
C LEU A 362 17.00 4.76 -3.73
N ARG A 363 15.99 3.88 -3.69
CA ARG A 363 16.10 2.51 -4.20
C ARG A 363 16.46 2.50 -5.67
N ARG A 364 15.73 3.27 -6.49
CA ARG A 364 15.98 3.33 -7.94
C ARG A 364 17.36 3.89 -8.25
N TYR A 365 17.79 4.96 -7.57
CA TYR A 365 19.11 5.56 -7.77
C TYR A 365 20.22 4.56 -7.48
N ARG A 366 20.13 3.82 -6.35
CA ARG A 366 21.09 2.78 -6.00
C ARG A 366 21.12 1.64 -7.02
N ALA A 367 19.96 1.18 -7.46
CA ALA A 367 19.86 0.17 -8.51
C ALA A 367 20.50 0.65 -9.83
N ALA A 368 20.27 1.91 -10.22
CA ALA A 368 20.89 2.50 -11.41
C ALA A 368 22.43 2.55 -11.27
N ALA A 369 22.93 3.02 -10.13
CA ALA A 369 24.36 3.12 -9.85
C ALA A 369 25.05 1.74 -9.86
N ASN A 370 24.35 0.68 -9.49
CA ASN A 370 24.82 -0.70 -9.56
C ASN A 370 24.70 -1.32 -10.97
N GLY A 371 24.17 -0.59 -11.95
CA GLY A 371 23.90 -1.11 -13.30
C GLY A 371 22.76 -2.12 -13.36
N GLU A 372 21.90 -2.19 -12.34
CA GLU A 372 20.76 -3.09 -12.30
C GLU A 372 19.71 -2.67 -13.33
N LYS A 373 19.34 -3.61 -14.20
CA LYS A 373 18.24 -3.47 -15.15
C LYS A 373 17.18 -4.50 -14.81
N THR A 374 16.03 -4.05 -14.34
CA THR A 374 14.91 -4.94 -14.03
C THR A 374 13.86 -4.89 -15.14
N PRO A 375 13.38 -6.03 -15.64
CA PRO A 375 12.20 -6.05 -16.50
C PRO A 375 10.99 -5.52 -15.73
N PRO A 376 9.90 -5.14 -16.43
CA PRO A 376 8.63 -4.87 -15.78
C PRO A 376 8.24 -6.04 -14.86
N TRP A 377 7.88 -5.75 -13.61
CA TRP A 377 7.64 -6.77 -12.58
C TRP A 377 6.59 -7.82 -12.98
N ARG A 378 5.57 -7.43 -13.76
CA ARG A 378 4.56 -8.35 -14.33
C ARG A 378 5.18 -9.37 -15.28
N ALA A 379 6.14 -8.94 -16.10
CA ALA A 379 6.89 -9.83 -16.98
C ALA A 379 7.82 -10.75 -16.19
N MET A 380 8.37 -10.29 -15.07
CA MET A 380 9.17 -11.14 -14.17
C MET A 380 8.32 -12.25 -13.54
N LEU A 381 7.13 -11.92 -13.01
CA LEU A 381 6.17 -12.93 -12.52
C LEU A 381 5.82 -13.94 -13.62
N ALA A 382 5.49 -13.47 -14.83
CA ALA A 382 5.18 -14.33 -15.96
C ALA A 382 6.35 -15.26 -16.33
N SER A 383 7.58 -14.72 -16.38
CA SER A 383 8.80 -15.50 -16.65
C SER A 383 9.10 -16.54 -15.55
N ALA A 384 8.66 -16.26 -14.32
CA ALA A 384 8.71 -17.18 -13.20
C ALA A 384 7.50 -18.14 -13.16
N GLY A 385 6.73 -18.28 -14.24
CA GLY A 385 5.63 -19.25 -14.37
C GLY A 385 4.35 -18.88 -13.62
N PHE A 386 4.22 -17.63 -13.16
CA PHE A 386 2.97 -17.14 -12.60
C PHE A 386 2.06 -16.61 -13.69
N VAL A 387 0.78 -16.94 -13.60
CA VAL A 387 -0.26 -16.41 -14.48
C VAL A 387 -1.20 -15.50 -13.70
N PRO A 388 -1.61 -14.36 -14.28
CA PRO A 388 -2.55 -13.47 -13.63
C PRO A 388 -3.91 -14.15 -13.44
N VAL A 389 -4.60 -13.79 -12.37
CA VAL A 389 -5.93 -14.28 -12.02
C VAL A 389 -6.90 -13.10 -12.07
N PRO A 390 -8.08 -13.26 -12.71
CA PRO A 390 -9.06 -12.19 -12.78
C PRO A 390 -9.60 -11.81 -11.40
N ALA A 391 -9.61 -10.51 -11.08
CA ALA A 391 -10.41 -9.99 -9.98
C ALA A 391 -11.88 -10.42 -10.14
N SER A 392 -12.50 -10.78 -9.03
CA SER A 392 -13.92 -11.16 -9.00
C SER A 392 -14.82 -9.94 -9.19
N SER A 393 -16.04 -10.17 -9.68
CA SER A 393 -17.06 -9.12 -9.77
C SER A 393 -17.41 -8.53 -8.40
N PHE A 394 -17.25 -9.32 -7.33
CA PHE A 394 -17.44 -8.84 -5.96
C PHE A 394 -16.32 -7.88 -5.54
N ALA A 395 -15.06 -8.21 -5.83
CA ALA A 395 -13.94 -7.30 -5.59
C ALA A 395 -14.09 -5.98 -6.36
N GLU A 396 -14.50 -6.06 -7.64
CA GLU A 396 -14.80 -4.89 -8.47
C GLU A 396 -15.91 -4.02 -7.86
N ALA A 397 -17.05 -4.62 -7.52
CA ALA A 397 -18.18 -3.89 -6.95
C ALA A 397 -17.87 -3.28 -5.58
N GLN A 398 -17.06 -3.97 -4.75
CA GLN A 398 -16.58 -3.45 -3.47
C GLN A 398 -15.67 -2.24 -3.66
N ALA A 399 -14.71 -2.33 -4.60
CA ALA A 399 -13.81 -1.23 -4.92
C ALA A 399 -14.57 0.00 -5.47
N ASP A 400 -15.54 -0.22 -6.38
CA ASP A 400 -16.41 0.84 -6.89
C ASP A 400 -17.26 1.46 -5.77
N SER A 401 -17.79 0.66 -4.86
CA SER A 401 -18.57 1.16 -3.73
C SER A 401 -17.73 1.97 -2.76
N LEU A 402 -16.47 1.60 -2.54
CA LEU A 402 -15.54 2.34 -1.68
C LEU A 402 -15.31 3.74 -2.24
N VAL A 403 -14.99 3.84 -3.54
CA VAL A 403 -14.71 5.12 -4.20
C VAL A 403 -15.93 6.04 -4.22
N LYS A 404 -17.14 5.50 -4.39
CA LYS A 404 -18.39 6.28 -4.37
C LYS A 404 -18.71 6.91 -3.01
N LYS A 405 -18.11 6.43 -1.92
CA LYS A 405 -18.33 6.97 -0.56
C LYS A 405 -17.42 8.14 -0.22
N VAL A 406 -16.36 8.35 -1.00
CA VAL A 406 -15.47 9.50 -0.82
C VAL A 406 -16.24 10.78 -1.19
N PRO A 407 -16.18 11.85 -0.39
CA PRO A 407 -17.00 13.05 -0.61
C PRO A 407 -16.63 13.86 -1.87
N VAL A 408 -15.55 13.48 -2.57
CA VAL A 408 -15.04 14.19 -3.75
C VAL A 408 -15.16 13.34 -5.01
N ARG A 409 -15.31 14.02 -6.15
CA ARG A 409 -15.19 13.38 -7.47
C ARG A 409 -13.73 13.37 -7.91
N GLY A 410 -13.34 12.34 -8.64
CA GLY A 410 -11.99 12.22 -9.22
C GLY A 410 -11.42 10.83 -9.06
N PHE A 411 -11.76 10.14 -7.97
CA PHE A 411 -11.41 8.73 -7.82
C PHE A 411 -12.21 7.85 -8.79
N ARG A 412 -11.54 6.88 -9.43
CA ARG A 412 -12.19 5.85 -10.26
C ARG A 412 -11.45 4.51 -10.14
N VAL A 413 -12.21 3.42 -10.25
CA VAL A 413 -11.65 2.07 -10.38
C VAL A 413 -11.69 1.65 -11.84
N GLN A 414 -10.62 1.03 -12.31
CA GLN A 414 -10.54 0.48 -13.65
C GLN A 414 -9.99 -0.95 -13.61
N LYS A 415 -10.63 -1.86 -14.36
CA LYS A 415 -10.06 -3.16 -14.65
C LYS A 415 -9.03 -3.04 -15.78
N ARG A 416 -7.81 -3.53 -15.55
CA ARG A 416 -6.72 -3.55 -16.53
C ARG A 416 -6.28 -4.98 -16.85
N GLY A 417 -6.11 -5.24 -18.15
CA GLY A 417 -5.55 -6.49 -18.64
C GLY A 417 -6.30 -7.72 -18.14
N ALA A 418 -5.53 -8.72 -17.68
CA ALA A 418 -6.01 -10.06 -17.35
C ALA A 418 -6.66 -10.19 -15.95
N GLY A 419 -6.89 -9.09 -15.23
CA GLY A 419 -7.48 -9.21 -13.88
C GLY A 419 -7.13 -8.16 -12.84
N GLU A 420 -6.35 -7.17 -13.19
CA GLU A 420 -5.88 -6.16 -12.25
C GLU A 420 -6.93 -5.08 -12.00
N LEU A 421 -7.09 -4.66 -10.75
CA LEU A 421 -7.86 -3.46 -10.41
C LEU A 421 -6.91 -2.30 -10.17
N VAL A 422 -7.22 -1.17 -10.79
CA VAL A 422 -6.41 0.04 -10.75
C VAL A 422 -7.24 1.17 -10.14
N LEU A 423 -6.73 1.80 -9.09
CA LEU A 423 -7.28 3.02 -8.53
C LEU A 423 -6.61 4.22 -9.19
N HIS A 424 -7.43 5.12 -9.69
CA HIS A 424 -6.99 6.37 -10.28
C HIS A 424 -7.53 7.56 -9.51
N TRP A 425 -6.78 8.66 -9.56
CA TRP A 425 -7.27 10.00 -9.31
C TRP A 425 -7.21 10.79 -10.61
N GLN A 426 -8.35 11.30 -11.06
CA GLN A 426 -8.49 11.93 -12.37
C GLN A 426 -7.92 11.02 -13.48
N ARG A 427 -6.82 11.43 -14.11
CA ARG A 427 -6.09 10.66 -15.14
C ARG A 427 -4.88 9.91 -14.57
N GLY A 428 -4.41 10.25 -13.37
CA GLY A 428 -3.25 9.63 -12.72
C GLY A 428 -3.61 8.26 -12.12
N GLU A 429 -2.72 7.29 -12.28
CA GLU A 429 -2.79 6.00 -11.55
C GLU A 429 -2.18 6.19 -10.15
N LEU A 430 -2.94 5.86 -9.11
CA LEU A 430 -2.47 5.93 -7.73
C LEU A 430 -1.90 4.59 -7.26
N LEU A 431 -2.60 3.51 -7.54
CA LEU A 431 -2.12 2.15 -7.29
C LEU A 431 -2.89 1.11 -8.10
N SER A 432 -2.33 -0.10 -8.20
CA SER A 432 -3.03 -1.27 -8.74
C SER A 432 -2.77 -2.53 -7.91
N VAL A 433 -3.75 -3.43 -7.91
CA VAL A 433 -3.72 -4.72 -7.22
C VAL A 433 -4.00 -5.82 -8.22
N SER A 434 -3.16 -6.86 -8.23
CA SER A 434 -3.32 -8.01 -9.10
C SER A 434 -2.99 -9.31 -8.36
N ALA A 435 -3.72 -10.36 -8.71
CA ALA A 435 -3.52 -11.70 -8.16
C ALA A 435 -2.85 -12.60 -9.21
N TRP A 436 -2.02 -13.53 -8.76
CA TRP A 436 -1.22 -14.42 -9.60
C TRP A 436 -1.16 -15.81 -9.00
N ARG A 437 -1.18 -16.84 -9.84
CA ARG A 437 -1.03 -18.24 -9.42
C ARG A 437 0.08 -18.92 -10.20
N LEU A 438 0.80 -19.82 -9.56
CA LEU A 438 1.80 -20.64 -10.23
C LEU A 438 1.08 -21.65 -11.14
N THR A 439 1.50 -21.77 -12.40
CA THR A 439 1.04 -22.87 -13.26
C THR A 439 1.66 -24.17 -12.76
N SER A 440 0.86 -25.20 -12.50
CA SER A 440 1.39 -26.55 -12.31
C SER A 440 2.18 -26.92 -13.56
N SER A 441 3.46 -27.26 -13.40
CA SER A 441 4.26 -27.82 -14.49
C SER A 441 3.51 -29.02 -15.05
N SER A 442 3.20 -28.96 -16.35
CA SER A 442 2.60 -30.06 -17.10
C SER A 442 3.54 -31.26 -17.16
#